data_AF-A0A5J5MHU7-F1
#
_entry.id   AF-A0A5J5MHU7-F1
#
_cell.length_a   1.000
_cell.length_b   1.000
_cell.length_c   1.000
_cell.angle_alpha   90.00
_cell.angle_beta   90.00
_cell.angle_gamma   90.00
#
_symmetry.space_group_name_H-M   'P 1'
#
loop_
_entity.id
_entity.type
_entity.pdbx_description
1 polymer ?
#
loop_
_entity_poly.entity_id
_entity_poly.type
_entity_poly.pdbx_seq_one_letter_code
_entity_poly.pdbx_strand_id
1 'polypeptide(L)'
;AEAPREALRFHAQAVGAQVRLDAQRSTAFRHATFHDGIVFSQRPVQPGERVALRLLWHEPGWLGGLRVGFTRLDPARVPAPSLPPFVCPDLEQQSQTWAAMLPDGCALPGDVVHFWVNRQGQIFARVNSGPRWLLREGVLMGAPLWAVMDVYGTTKAIQLLDLTANDFPTSMPRELSDEALPGPKASAGEECAICFHQVANTCLVPCGHTHFCSSCAWRVFRDTARCPVCRWEIEEVAPTWDPLVLGAGEGLLV
;
A
#
# COMPACT_ATOMS: atom_id res chain seq x y z
N ALA A 1 -3.05 -33.57 18.45
CA ALA A 1 -3.05 -33.29 17.00
C ALA A 1 -3.81 -31.99 16.80
N GLU A 2 -3.15 -30.94 16.31
CA GLU A 2 -3.80 -29.67 15.98
C GLU A 2 -4.63 -29.91 14.71
N ALA A 3 -5.92 -29.57 14.74
CA ALA A 3 -6.81 -29.77 13.59
C ALA A 3 -6.26 -29.03 12.36
N PRO A 4 -6.41 -29.59 11.13
CA PRO A 4 -6.01 -28.89 9.93
C PRO A 4 -6.71 -27.54 9.86
N ARG A 5 -5.94 -26.48 9.64
CA ARG A 5 -6.44 -25.10 9.63
C ARG A 5 -7.42 -24.93 8.49
N GLU A 6 -8.52 -24.22 8.74
CA GLU A 6 -9.45 -23.85 7.68
C GLU A 6 -8.72 -22.96 6.66
N ALA A 7 -8.82 -23.34 5.39
CA ALA A 7 -8.33 -22.59 4.25
C ALA A 7 -8.83 -21.13 4.29
N LEU A 8 -7.95 -20.18 4.01
CA LEU A 8 -8.30 -18.76 4.05
C LEU A 8 -9.17 -18.39 2.84
N ARG A 9 -10.22 -17.61 3.08
CA ARG A 9 -11.18 -17.12 2.09
C ARG A 9 -11.49 -15.65 2.36
N PHE A 10 -12.10 -14.98 1.40
CA PHE A 10 -12.64 -13.64 1.61
C PHE A 10 -13.92 -13.70 2.46
N HIS A 11 -14.09 -12.73 3.34
CA HIS A 11 -15.32 -12.55 4.10
C HIS A 11 -16.49 -12.28 3.14
N ALA A 12 -17.65 -12.90 3.38
CA ALA A 12 -18.73 -12.92 2.40
C ALA A 12 -19.46 -11.58 2.25
N GLN A 13 -19.55 -10.80 3.34
CA GLN A 13 -20.41 -9.61 3.42
C GLN A 13 -19.63 -8.31 3.63
N ALA A 14 -18.41 -8.38 4.16
CA ALA A 14 -17.58 -7.20 4.37
C ALA A 14 -16.69 -7.02 3.14
N VAL A 15 -17.30 -6.51 2.07
CA VAL A 15 -16.64 -6.31 0.77
C VAL A 15 -16.98 -4.92 0.26
N GLY A 16 -16.01 -4.27 -0.36
CA GLY A 16 -16.18 -2.95 -0.95
C GLY A 16 -17.23 -2.96 -2.07
N ALA A 17 -17.84 -1.81 -2.32
CA ALA A 17 -18.98 -1.70 -3.23
C ALA A 17 -18.69 -2.17 -4.67
N GLN A 18 -17.44 -2.01 -5.11
CA GLN A 18 -16.99 -2.43 -6.45
C GLN A 18 -16.47 -3.86 -6.49
N VAL A 19 -16.40 -4.56 -5.34
CA VAL A 19 -15.90 -5.93 -5.29
C VAL A 19 -17.01 -6.92 -5.59
N ARG A 20 -16.63 -7.97 -6.30
CA ARG A 20 -17.41 -9.18 -6.47
C ARG A 20 -16.50 -10.37 -6.16
N LEU A 21 -17.07 -11.37 -5.49
CA LEU A 21 -16.35 -12.59 -5.13
C LEU A 21 -16.79 -13.74 -6.04
N ASP A 22 -15.89 -14.71 -6.27
CA ASP A 22 -16.27 -16.00 -6.84
C ASP A 22 -17.12 -16.82 -5.85
N ALA A 23 -17.72 -17.91 -6.33
CA ALA A 23 -18.59 -18.78 -5.52
C ALA A 23 -17.84 -19.40 -4.32
N GLN A 24 -16.55 -19.66 -4.48
CA GLN A 24 -15.69 -20.24 -3.46
C GLN A 24 -15.23 -19.22 -2.40
N ARG A 25 -15.38 -17.92 -2.69
CA ARG A 25 -14.80 -16.78 -1.95
C ARG A 25 -13.28 -16.84 -1.88
N SER A 26 -12.65 -17.42 -2.89
CA SER A 26 -11.19 -17.45 -3.07
C SER A 26 -10.69 -16.35 -3.98
N THR A 27 -11.54 -15.77 -4.82
CA THR A 27 -11.15 -14.72 -5.77
C THR A 27 -12.00 -13.47 -5.54
N ALA A 28 -11.35 -12.31 -5.49
CA ALA A 28 -11.99 -11.01 -5.43
C ALA A 28 -11.63 -10.21 -6.69
N PHE A 29 -12.64 -9.69 -7.38
CA PHE A 29 -12.45 -8.83 -8.55
C PHE A 29 -13.16 -7.49 -8.37
N ARG A 30 -12.48 -6.41 -8.74
CA ARG A 30 -13.05 -5.06 -8.76
C ARG A 30 -13.72 -4.82 -10.12
N HIS A 31 -15.04 -4.66 -10.11
CA HIS A 31 -15.86 -4.55 -11.31
C HIS A 31 -15.63 -3.24 -12.07
N ALA A 32 -15.62 -2.09 -11.40
CA ALA A 32 -15.40 -0.78 -12.01
C ALA A 32 -14.46 0.09 -11.17
N THR A 33 -14.15 1.29 -11.68
CA THR A 33 -13.35 2.34 -11.02
C THR A 33 -11.94 1.87 -10.58
N PHE A 34 -11.31 2.63 -9.69
CA PHE A 34 -9.99 2.39 -9.08
C PHE A 34 -10.01 2.20 -7.56
N HIS A 35 -11.19 2.27 -6.93
CA HIS A 35 -11.39 2.31 -5.47
C HIS A 35 -12.61 1.47 -5.04
N ASP A 36 -12.99 1.54 -3.76
CA ASP A 36 -14.01 0.68 -3.14
C ASP A 36 -13.67 -0.82 -3.28
N GLY A 37 -12.37 -1.13 -3.21
CA GLY A 37 -11.79 -2.46 -3.44
C GLY A 37 -11.51 -3.26 -2.17
N ILE A 38 -11.98 -2.79 -1.00
CA ILE A 38 -11.61 -3.35 0.30
C ILE A 38 -12.20 -4.74 0.50
N VAL A 39 -11.38 -5.69 0.93
CA VAL A 39 -11.79 -7.05 1.31
C VAL A 39 -11.04 -7.51 2.56
N PHE A 40 -11.64 -8.45 3.29
CA PHE A 40 -11.07 -9.02 4.51
C PHE A 40 -10.99 -10.54 4.43
N SER A 41 -10.11 -11.15 5.22
CA SER A 41 -10.16 -12.59 5.46
C SER A 41 -11.44 -12.97 6.22
N GLN A 42 -11.95 -14.18 6.00
CA GLN A 42 -13.16 -14.65 6.68
C GLN A 42 -12.94 -14.98 8.17
N ARG A 43 -11.70 -15.25 8.54
CA ARG A 43 -11.28 -15.57 9.92
C ARG A 43 -10.05 -14.75 10.33
N PRO A 44 -9.77 -14.68 11.65
CA PRO A 44 -8.49 -14.17 12.12
C PRO A 44 -7.31 -14.97 11.56
N VAL A 45 -6.20 -14.28 11.35
CA VAL A 45 -4.91 -14.83 10.95
C VAL A 45 -3.93 -14.72 12.11
N GLN A 46 -3.14 -15.77 12.31
CA GLN A 46 -2.19 -15.79 13.43
C GLN A 46 -0.93 -14.97 13.10
N PRO A 47 -0.25 -14.41 14.12
CA PRO A 47 1.07 -13.83 13.91
C PRO A 47 2.03 -14.86 13.29
N GLY A 48 2.67 -14.49 12.19
CA GLY A 48 3.55 -15.35 11.40
C GLY A 48 2.84 -16.22 10.35
N GLU A 49 1.51 -16.29 10.35
CA GLU A 49 0.74 -16.94 9.28
C GLU A 49 0.90 -16.14 7.99
N ARG A 50 1.32 -16.81 6.91
CA ARG A 50 1.50 -16.17 5.60
C ARG A 50 0.19 -16.18 4.84
N VAL A 51 -0.31 -15.00 4.53
CA VAL A 51 -1.43 -14.83 3.60
C VAL A 51 -0.86 -14.75 2.20
N ALA A 52 -1.23 -15.70 1.34
CA ALA A 52 -0.78 -15.79 -0.04
C ALA A 52 -1.86 -15.30 -1.01
N LEU A 53 -1.51 -14.33 -1.85
CA LEU A 53 -2.36 -13.73 -2.86
C LEU A 53 -1.73 -13.89 -4.23
N ARG A 54 -2.41 -14.53 -5.17
CA ARG A 54 -2.05 -14.46 -6.59
C ARG A 54 -2.69 -13.24 -7.23
N LEU A 55 -1.89 -12.41 -7.91
CA LEU A 55 -2.41 -11.32 -8.72
C LEU A 55 -2.90 -11.91 -10.04
N LEU A 56 -4.13 -11.60 -10.43
CA LEU A 56 -4.73 -12.18 -11.64
C LEU A 56 -4.77 -11.20 -12.80
N TRP A 57 -4.99 -9.92 -12.54
CA TRP A 57 -5.21 -8.96 -13.61
C TRP A 57 -4.87 -7.53 -13.20
N HIS A 58 -4.25 -6.78 -14.13
CA HIS A 58 -4.06 -5.34 -14.07
C HIS A 58 -4.89 -4.60 -15.13
N GLU A 59 -5.47 -3.46 -14.75
CA GLU A 59 -6.06 -2.51 -15.69
C GLU A 59 -5.10 -1.35 -15.95
N PRO A 60 -4.64 -1.15 -17.21
CA PRO A 60 -3.81 -0.01 -17.56
C PRO A 60 -4.61 1.29 -17.48
N GLY A 61 -3.93 2.40 -17.22
CA GLY A 61 -4.54 3.74 -17.11
C GLY A 61 -4.79 4.20 -15.66
N TRP A 62 -4.61 3.32 -14.68
CA TRP A 62 -4.62 3.69 -13.26
C TRP A 62 -3.22 3.74 -12.67
N LEU A 63 -3.08 4.39 -11.50
CA LEU A 63 -1.84 4.47 -10.74
C LEU A 63 -1.99 3.81 -9.37
N GLY A 64 -0.88 3.28 -8.88
CA GLY A 64 -0.78 2.50 -7.65
C GLY A 64 -1.20 1.05 -7.83
N GLY A 65 -1.14 0.28 -6.75
CA GLY A 65 -1.37 -1.16 -6.78
C GLY A 65 -1.95 -1.72 -5.49
N LEU A 66 -1.96 -3.04 -5.42
CA LEU A 66 -2.46 -3.80 -4.28
C LEU A 66 -1.94 -3.26 -2.95
N ARG A 67 -2.86 -3.00 -2.02
CA ARG A 67 -2.54 -2.69 -0.63
C ARG A 67 -2.88 -3.89 0.23
N VAL A 68 -2.03 -4.17 1.21
CA VAL A 68 -2.18 -5.30 2.13
C VAL A 68 -1.91 -4.87 3.55
N GLY A 69 -2.56 -5.52 4.50
CA GLY A 69 -2.42 -5.19 5.90
C GLY A 69 -3.21 -6.07 6.84
N PHE A 70 -3.36 -5.58 8.07
CA PHE A 70 -4.13 -6.25 9.11
C PHE A 70 -5.04 -5.26 9.83
N THR A 71 -6.16 -5.76 10.32
CA THR A 71 -7.13 -4.99 11.09
C THR A 71 -7.58 -5.75 12.33
N ARG A 72 -7.96 -5.02 13.38
CA ARG A 72 -8.69 -5.54 14.54
C ARG A 72 -10.21 -5.42 14.40
N LEU A 73 -10.69 -4.81 13.30
CA LEU A 73 -12.11 -4.83 12.99
C LEU A 73 -12.52 -6.26 12.65
N ASP A 74 -13.47 -6.79 13.40
CA ASP A 74 -14.12 -8.05 13.06
C ASP A 74 -15.00 -7.83 11.81
N PRO A 75 -14.69 -8.45 10.66
CA PRO A 75 -15.45 -8.27 9.42
C PRO A 75 -16.92 -8.68 9.54
N ALA A 76 -17.27 -9.56 10.49
CA ALA A 76 -18.67 -9.90 10.75
C ALA A 76 -19.48 -8.72 11.31
N ARG A 77 -18.80 -7.70 11.85
CA ARG A 77 -19.38 -6.50 12.45
C ARG A 77 -19.22 -5.26 11.57
N VAL A 78 -18.69 -5.41 10.35
CA VAL A 78 -18.48 -4.31 9.40
C VAL A 78 -19.48 -4.43 8.25
N PRO A 79 -20.55 -3.61 8.22
CA PRO A 79 -21.44 -3.54 7.07
C PRO A 79 -20.72 -3.06 5.81
N ALA A 80 -20.93 -3.72 4.67
CA ALA A 80 -20.37 -3.28 3.38
C ALA A 80 -20.61 -1.78 3.07
N PRO A 81 -21.80 -1.19 3.30
CA PRO A 81 -22.03 0.22 3.01
C PRO A 81 -21.22 1.21 3.88
N SER A 82 -20.66 0.75 5.01
CA SER A 82 -19.83 1.58 5.88
C SER A 82 -18.35 1.58 5.51
N LEU A 83 -17.94 0.76 4.54
CA LEU A 83 -16.56 0.71 4.10
C LEU A 83 -16.20 1.99 3.33
N PRO A 84 -15.07 2.64 3.66
CA PRO A 84 -14.60 3.79 2.90
C PRO A 84 -14.01 3.36 1.55
N PRO A 85 -13.72 4.32 0.65
CA PRO A 85 -13.15 4.02 -0.66
C PRO A 85 -11.77 3.38 -0.62
N PHE A 86 -10.96 3.66 0.41
CA PHE A 86 -9.58 3.22 0.50
C PHE A 86 -9.24 2.61 1.86
N VAL A 87 -8.37 1.60 1.89
CA VAL A 87 -7.79 1.14 3.17
C VAL A 87 -6.87 2.21 3.75
N CYS A 88 -5.98 2.77 2.93
CA CYS A 88 -5.10 3.87 3.30
C CYS A 88 -5.45 5.13 2.46
N PRO A 89 -5.69 6.29 3.08
CA PRO A 89 -5.62 6.57 4.52
C PRO A 89 -6.93 6.27 5.28
N ASP A 90 -8.07 6.11 4.60
CA ASP A 90 -9.39 6.25 5.23
C ASP A 90 -9.67 5.22 6.33
N LEU A 91 -9.58 3.92 6.03
CA LEU A 91 -9.88 2.88 7.01
C LEU A 91 -8.88 2.88 8.16
N GLU A 92 -7.60 3.17 7.90
CA GLU A 92 -6.57 3.33 8.94
C GLU A 92 -6.90 4.48 9.91
N GLN A 93 -7.34 5.63 9.39
CA GLN A 93 -7.66 6.78 10.24
C GLN A 93 -8.94 6.58 11.06
N GLN A 94 -9.87 5.76 10.55
CA GLN A 94 -11.17 5.52 11.17
C GLN A 94 -11.16 4.33 12.14
N SER A 95 -10.11 3.51 12.15
CA SER A 95 -10.13 2.24 12.87
C SER A 95 -8.75 1.72 13.26
N GLN A 96 -8.72 0.61 14.00
CA GLN A 96 -7.49 -0.11 14.33
C GLN A 96 -7.05 -0.98 13.13
N THR A 97 -6.64 -0.32 12.06
CA THR A 97 -6.20 -0.93 10.80
C THR A 97 -4.81 -0.41 10.42
N TRP A 98 -3.96 -1.30 9.92
CA TRP A 98 -2.60 -0.99 9.47
C TRP A 98 -2.35 -1.69 8.14
N ALA A 99 -2.06 -0.93 7.10
CA ALA A 99 -1.80 -1.44 5.77
C ALA A 99 -0.74 -0.60 5.06
N ALA A 100 -0.26 -1.13 3.94
CA ALA A 100 0.60 -0.40 3.06
C ALA A 100 0.36 -0.85 1.63
N MET A 101 0.69 0.03 0.69
CA MET A 101 0.80 -0.36 -0.70
C MET A 101 2.04 -1.25 -0.88
N LEU A 102 1.94 -2.27 -1.71
CA LEU A 102 3.14 -2.98 -2.16
C LEU A 102 4.05 -2.03 -2.96
N PRO A 103 5.38 -2.20 -2.91
CA PRO A 103 6.29 -1.39 -3.72
C PRO A 103 5.91 -1.38 -5.21
N ASP A 104 5.99 -0.21 -5.85
CA ASP A 104 5.56 -0.07 -7.24
C ASP A 104 6.33 -1.01 -8.17
N GLY A 105 5.60 -1.66 -9.09
CA GLY A 105 6.17 -2.59 -10.06
C GLY A 105 6.68 -3.91 -9.49
N CYS A 106 6.50 -4.19 -8.19
CA CYS A 106 7.04 -5.41 -7.56
C CYS A 106 6.21 -6.68 -7.83
N ALA A 107 4.96 -6.54 -8.29
CA ALA A 107 4.06 -7.65 -8.54
C ALA A 107 3.32 -7.45 -9.86
N LEU A 108 3.30 -8.48 -10.69
CA LEU A 108 2.61 -8.55 -11.97
C LEU A 108 1.53 -9.64 -11.94
N PRO A 109 0.58 -9.64 -12.90
CA PRO A 109 -0.37 -10.74 -13.04
C PRO A 109 0.38 -12.09 -13.18
N GLY A 110 0.00 -13.06 -12.36
CA GLY A 110 0.65 -14.36 -12.20
C GLY A 110 1.48 -14.48 -10.91
N ASP A 111 2.01 -13.37 -10.40
CA ASP A 111 2.85 -13.38 -9.20
C ASP A 111 2.08 -13.70 -7.93
N VAL A 112 2.78 -14.29 -6.96
CA VAL A 112 2.25 -14.61 -5.64
C VAL A 112 2.88 -13.70 -4.59
N VAL A 113 2.06 -12.85 -3.99
CA VAL A 113 2.40 -12.01 -2.84
C VAL A 113 2.11 -12.78 -1.57
N HIS A 114 3.12 -12.95 -0.74
CA HIS A 114 2.98 -13.42 0.64
C HIS A 114 3.14 -12.21 1.57
N PHE A 115 2.18 -11.99 2.46
CA PHE A 115 2.34 -11.01 3.54
C PHE A 115 1.95 -11.62 4.89
N TRP A 116 2.59 -11.13 5.94
CA TRP A 116 2.40 -11.61 7.31
C TRP A 116 2.76 -10.52 8.31
N VAL A 117 2.26 -10.63 9.53
CA VAL A 117 2.66 -9.80 10.68
C VAL A 117 3.47 -10.65 11.66
N ASN A 118 4.60 -10.13 12.15
CA ASN A 118 5.38 -10.83 13.18
C ASN A 118 4.86 -10.51 14.61
N ARG A 119 5.49 -11.08 15.64
CA ARG A 119 5.09 -10.85 17.04
C ARG A 119 5.41 -9.45 17.53
N GLN A 120 6.31 -8.74 16.85
CA GLN A 120 6.71 -7.37 17.10
C GLN A 120 5.75 -6.34 16.47
N GLY A 121 4.70 -6.78 15.76
CA GLY A 121 3.74 -5.87 15.12
C GLY A 121 4.26 -5.25 13.83
N GLN A 122 5.21 -5.91 13.15
CA GLN A 122 5.75 -5.49 11.87
C GLN A 122 5.12 -6.32 10.73
N ILE A 123 4.61 -5.61 9.72
CA ILE A 123 4.02 -6.19 8.51
C ILE A 123 5.12 -6.36 7.48
N PHE A 124 5.27 -7.59 6.99
CA PHE A 124 6.18 -7.91 5.90
C PHE A 124 5.43 -8.38 4.67
N ALA A 125 6.01 -8.15 3.51
CA ALA A 125 5.61 -8.79 2.27
C ALA A 125 6.80 -9.36 1.49
N ARG A 126 6.51 -10.33 0.62
CA ARG A 126 7.43 -10.92 -0.34
C ARG A 126 6.66 -11.32 -1.58
N VAL A 127 7.17 -11.00 -2.75
CA VAL A 127 6.64 -11.48 -4.04
C VAL A 127 7.49 -12.66 -4.49
N ASN A 128 6.86 -13.80 -4.74
CA ASN A 128 7.52 -15.04 -5.16
C ASN A 128 8.73 -15.38 -4.25
N SER A 129 9.89 -15.62 -4.84
CA SER A 129 11.17 -15.87 -4.17
C SER A 129 12.00 -14.61 -3.94
N GLY A 130 11.40 -13.42 -4.13
CA GLY A 130 12.07 -12.13 -4.05
C GLY A 130 12.46 -11.69 -2.63
N PRO A 131 12.98 -10.45 -2.50
CA PRO A 131 13.34 -9.91 -1.20
C PRO A 131 12.11 -9.77 -0.29
N ARG A 132 12.38 -9.75 1.01
CA ARG A 132 11.38 -9.44 2.04
C ARG A 132 11.37 -7.94 2.26
N TRP A 133 10.20 -7.32 2.15
CA TRP A 133 9.99 -5.90 2.46
C TRP A 133 9.30 -5.76 3.81
N LEU A 134 9.79 -4.82 4.62
CA LEU A 134 9.05 -4.28 5.76
C LEU A 134 8.10 -3.21 5.23
N LEU A 135 6.80 -3.47 5.33
CA LEU A 135 5.76 -2.58 4.80
C LEU A 135 5.32 -1.54 5.83
N ARG A 136 5.16 -1.95 7.08
CA ARG A 136 4.65 -1.10 8.16
C ARG A 136 4.98 -1.67 9.53
N GLU A 137 5.06 -0.80 10.52
CA GLU A 137 5.24 -1.13 11.92
C GLU A 137 4.08 -0.60 12.78
N GLY A 138 4.07 -0.97 14.06
CA GLY A 138 3.11 -0.44 15.02
C GLY A 138 1.75 -1.15 15.02
N VAL A 139 1.65 -2.34 14.42
CA VAL A 139 0.45 -3.17 14.54
C VAL A 139 0.27 -3.55 16.01
N LEU A 140 -0.88 -3.21 16.58
CA LEU A 140 -1.16 -3.58 17.96
C LEU A 140 -1.42 -5.09 18.05
N MET A 141 -0.59 -5.78 18.84
CA MET A 141 -0.68 -7.22 19.08
C MET A 141 -1.52 -7.54 20.34
N GLY A 142 -1.91 -8.80 20.50
CA GLY A 142 -2.67 -9.26 21.69
C GLY A 142 -4.20 -9.27 21.52
N ALA A 143 -4.70 -9.02 20.31
CA ALA A 143 -6.09 -9.26 19.92
C ALA A 143 -6.12 -9.98 18.57
N PRO A 144 -7.23 -10.64 18.20
CA PRO A 144 -7.39 -11.22 16.88
C PRO A 144 -7.16 -10.18 15.78
N LEU A 145 -6.44 -10.58 14.73
CA LEU A 145 -6.18 -9.77 13.54
C LEU A 145 -6.78 -10.46 12.34
N TRP A 146 -7.46 -9.71 11.48
CA TRP A 146 -7.90 -10.17 10.17
C TRP A 146 -6.98 -9.58 9.11
N ALA A 147 -6.74 -10.33 8.05
CA ALA A 147 -6.06 -9.79 6.88
C ALA A 147 -7.01 -8.81 6.17
N VAL A 148 -6.50 -7.66 5.77
CA VAL A 148 -7.22 -6.68 4.94
C VAL A 148 -6.42 -6.41 3.68
N MET A 149 -7.13 -6.34 2.56
CA MET A 149 -6.57 -6.05 1.25
C MET A 149 -7.41 -4.98 0.56
N ASP A 150 -6.77 -4.17 -0.27
CA ASP A 150 -7.45 -3.20 -1.13
C ASP A 150 -7.13 -3.54 -2.59
N VAL A 151 -8.13 -4.01 -3.33
CA VAL A 151 -8.04 -4.22 -4.78
C VAL A 151 -8.07 -2.85 -5.46
N TYR A 152 -6.95 -2.14 -5.37
CA TYR A 152 -6.81 -0.72 -5.68
C TYR A 152 -5.97 -0.47 -6.94
N GLY A 153 -6.25 0.66 -7.59
CA GLY A 153 -5.43 1.19 -8.68
C GLY A 153 -5.38 0.23 -9.86
N THR A 154 -4.16 -0.13 -10.27
CA THR A 154 -3.95 -1.07 -11.38
C THR A 154 -4.45 -2.48 -11.08
N THR A 155 -4.43 -2.93 -9.83
CA THR A 155 -4.85 -4.30 -9.48
C THR A 155 -6.37 -4.45 -9.62
N LYS A 156 -6.81 -5.40 -10.44
CA LYS A 156 -8.23 -5.69 -10.70
C LYS A 156 -8.75 -6.96 -10.06
N ALA A 157 -7.90 -7.96 -9.90
CA ALA A 157 -8.31 -9.22 -9.33
C ALA A 157 -7.16 -9.88 -8.57
N ILE A 158 -7.52 -10.45 -7.42
CA ILE A 158 -6.61 -11.20 -6.54
C ILE A 158 -7.28 -12.51 -6.13
N GLN A 159 -6.46 -13.55 -5.93
CA GLN A 159 -6.91 -14.85 -5.46
C GLN A 159 -6.17 -15.22 -4.17
N LEU A 160 -6.90 -15.53 -3.12
CA LEU A 160 -6.36 -16.18 -1.93
C LEU A 160 -6.00 -17.62 -2.25
N LEU A 161 -4.73 -17.96 -1.99
CA LEU A 161 -4.23 -19.31 -2.18
C LEU A 161 -4.34 -20.11 -0.87
N ASP A 162 -4.80 -21.34 -1.01
CA ASP A 162 -4.85 -22.28 0.11
C ASP A 162 -3.47 -22.91 0.34
N LEU A 163 -2.75 -22.41 1.35
CA LEU A 163 -1.47 -22.98 1.76
C LEU A 163 -1.63 -24.23 2.64
N THR A 164 -2.86 -24.65 2.95
CA THR A 164 -3.15 -25.88 3.70
C THR A 164 -3.29 -27.09 2.77
N ALA A 165 -3.48 -26.87 1.47
CA ALA A 165 -3.32 -27.88 0.44
C ALA A 165 -1.82 -28.11 0.19
N ASN A 166 -1.32 -29.29 0.57
CA ASN A 166 0.07 -29.75 0.45
C ASN A 166 0.78 -29.37 -0.87
N ASP A 167 1.47 -28.23 -0.93
CA ASP A 167 2.44 -27.91 -1.99
C ASP A 167 3.63 -27.07 -1.48
N PHE A 168 4.12 -27.38 -0.27
CA PHE A 168 5.48 -27.03 0.11
C PHE A 168 6.33 -28.30 0.18
N PRO A 169 7.40 -28.45 -0.63
CA PRO A 169 8.46 -29.39 -0.29
C PRO A 169 8.98 -29.00 1.09
N THR A 170 8.74 -29.90 2.04
CA THR A 170 9.19 -29.80 3.42
C THR A 170 10.71 -29.96 3.45
N SER A 171 11.41 -28.86 3.22
CA SER A 171 12.82 -28.68 3.62
C SER A 171 13.18 -27.19 3.57
N MET A 172 12.64 -26.38 4.48
CA MET A 172 13.31 -25.15 4.88
C MET A 172 13.93 -25.42 6.25
N PRO A 173 15.26 -25.34 6.40
CA PRO A 173 15.88 -25.57 7.69
C PRO A 173 15.35 -24.56 8.70
N ARG A 174 15.08 -25.04 9.92
CA ARG A 174 15.03 -24.19 11.10
C ARG A 174 16.41 -23.56 11.26
N GLU A 175 16.61 -22.35 10.75
CA GLU A 175 17.75 -21.50 11.13
C GLU A 175 17.16 -20.36 11.97
N LEU A 176 17.36 -20.39 13.29
CA LEU A 176 18.48 -19.78 14.00
C LEU A 176 18.66 -18.30 13.63
N SER A 177 18.50 -17.48 14.67
CA SER A 177 18.78 -16.05 14.78
C SER A 177 19.54 -15.43 13.62
N ASP A 178 18.98 -14.39 13.01
CA ASP A 178 19.84 -13.39 12.40
C ASP A 178 19.26 -11.98 12.45
N GLU A 179 20.15 -11.09 12.87
CA GLU A 179 19.98 -9.67 13.11
C GLU A 179 19.56 -8.95 11.82
N ALA A 180 18.71 -7.93 11.96
CA ALA A 180 18.36 -7.06 10.85
C ALA A 180 19.61 -6.33 10.34
N LEU A 181 20.02 -6.58 9.11
CA LEU A 181 20.99 -5.74 8.40
C LEU A 181 20.40 -4.31 8.26
N PRO A 182 21.11 -3.26 8.71
CA PRO A 182 20.67 -1.90 8.47
C PRO A 182 20.85 -1.56 6.99
N GLY A 183 19.75 -1.20 6.33
CA GLY A 183 19.79 -0.60 4.99
C GLY A 183 20.53 0.75 5.03
N PRO A 184 21.16 1.16 3.91
CA PRO A 184 21.96 2.37 3.87
C PRO A 184 21.09 3.60 4.14
N LYS A 185 21.46 4.38 5.18
CA LYS A 185 20.93 5.72 5.41
C LYS A 185 21.43 6.63 4.28
N ALA A 186 20.53 7.02 3.37
CA ALA A 186 20.79 8.13 2.44
C ALA A 186 20.30 9.43 3.08
N SER A 187 21.13 10.46 3.01
CA SER A 187 21.02 11.73 3.72
C SER A 187 20.07 12.75 3.10
N ALA A 188 19.34 13.44 3.99
CA ALA A 188 18.98 14.86 3.98
C ALA A 188 18.59 15.53 2.64
N GLY A 189 17.37 15.28 2.19
CA GLY A 189 16.57 16.18 1.36
C GLY A 189 15.10 16.01 1.74
N GLU A 190 14.30 17.09 1.76
CA GLU A 190 12.86 16.97 2.01
C GLU A 190 12.23 16.04 0.97
N GLU A 191 11.37 15.11 1.41
CA GLU A 191 10.66 14.20 0.52
C GLU A 191 9.48 14.91 -0.16
N CYS A 192 9.14 14.50 -1.38
CA CYS A 192 8.00 15.07 -2.09
C CYS A 192 6.69 14.80 -1.33
N ALA A 193 5.95 15.86 -1.00
CA ALA A 193 4.69 15.80 -0.25
C ALA A 193 3.51 15.13 -0.99
N ILE A 194 3.68 14.78 -2.27
CA ILE A 194 2.66 14.11 -3.08
C ILE A 194 2.95 12.62 -3.19
N CYS A 195 4.16 12.26 -3.65
CA CYS A 195 4.49 10.85 -3.90
C CYS A 195 5.23 10.18 -2.74
N PHE A 196 5.83 10.94 -1.82
CA PHE A 196 6.69 10.45 -0.73
C PHE A 196 7.76 9.45 -1.21
N HIS A 197 8.15 9.55 -2.49
CA HIS A 197 9.02 8.60 -3.19
C HIS A 197 10.32 9.23 -3.67
N GLN A 198 10.29 10.52 -3.99
CA GLN A 198 11.37 11.24 -4.64
C GLN A 198 11.69 12.50 -3.84
N VAL A 199 12.94 12.94 -3.90
CA VAL A 199 13.38 14.17 -3.26
C VAL A 199 12.62 15.37 -3.85
N ALA A 200 12.17 16.26 -2.97
CA ALA A 200 11.59 17.53 -3.33
C ALA A 200 12.68 18.41 -3.97
N ASN A 201 12.61 18.54 -5.29
CA ASN A 201 13.64 19.19 -6.10
C ASN A 201 13.05 20.13 -7.16
N THR A 202 11.77 20.48 -7.02
CA THR A 202 11.02 21.26 -8.00
C THR A 202 10.17 22.32 -7.32
N CYS A 203 10.23 23.52 -7.89
CA CYS A 203 9.54 24.73 -7.48
C CYS A 203 8.35 25.01 -8.43
N LEU A 204 7.25 25.52 -7.86
CA LEU A 204 6.11 26.00 -8.63
C LEU A 204 6.15 27.54 -8.71
N VAL A 205 6.24 28.09 -9.91
CA VAL A 205 6.32 29.54 -10.18
C VAL A 205 4.93 30.08 -10.46
N PRO A 206 4.55 31.28 -9.94
CA PRO A 206 5.39 32.22 -9.20
C PRO A 206 5.41 32.02 -7.67
N CYS A 207 4.67 31.06 -7.12
CA CYS A 207 4.45 30.98 -5.67
C CYS A 207 5.63 30.42 -4.86
N GLY A 208 6.66 29.87 -5.49
CA GLY A 208 7.92 29.49 -4.84
C GLY A 208 7.90 28.20 -4.03
N HIS A 209 6.80 27.42 -4.03
CA HIS A 209 6.71 26.21 -3.18
C HIS A 209 7.51 25.05 -3.76
N THR A 210 8.40 24.47 -2.94
CA THR A 210 9.43 23.52 -3.39
C THR A 210 9.25 22.08 -2.92
N HIS A 211 8.15 21.74 -2.24
CA HIS A 211 7.91 20.43 -1.60
C HIS A 211 7.57 19.29 -2.59
N PHE A 212 7.90 19.45 -3.87
CA PHE A 212 7.46 18.55 -4.93
C PHE A 212 8.65 18.01 -5.71
N CYS A 213 8.58 16.75 -6.12
CA CYS A 213 9.47 16.24 -7.15
C CYS A 213 8.97 16.67 -8.53
N SER A 214 9.87 16.67 -9.51
CA SER A 214 9.57 17.14 -10.88
C SER A 214 8.36 16.46 -11.50
N SER A 215 8.23 15.14 -11.34
CA SER A 215 7.10 14.37 -11.88
C SER A 215 5.76 14.81 -11.28
N CYS A 216 5.71 15.02 -9.96
CA CYS A 216 4.48 15.45 -9.29
C CYS A 216 4.14 16.91 -9.61
N ALA A 217 5.14 17.79 -9.67
CA ALA A 217 4.96 19.20 -10.02
C ALA A 217 4.39 19.39 -11.44
N TRP A 218 4.95 18.70 -12.44
CA TRP A 218 4.45 18.73 -13.82
C TRP A 218 3.04 18.14 -13.96
N ARG A 219 2.71 17.13 -13.16
CA ARG A 219 1.34 16.58 -13.14
C ARG A 219 0.34 17.58 -12.56
N VAL A 220 0.67 18.23 -11.44
CA VAL A 220 -0.19 19.28 -10.85
C VAL A 220 -0.38 20.43 -11.84
N PHE A 221 0.70 20.86 -12.51
CA PHE A 221 0.66 21.91 -13.54
C PHE A 221 -0.30 21.56 -14.68
N ARG A 222 -0.22 20.34 -15.21
CA ARG A 222 -1.07 19.92 -16.33
C ARG A 222 -2.53 19.71 -15.93
N ASP A 223 -2.78 19.13 -14.76
CA ASP A 223 -4.12 18.64 -14.41
C ASP A 223 -4.96 19.75 -13.74
N THR A 224 -4.34 20.59 -12.91
CA THR A 224 -5.05 21.63 -12.15
C THR A 224 -4.49 23.02 -12.33
N ALA A 225 -3.22 23.15 -12.75
CA ALA A 225 -2.47 24.40 -12.81
C ALA A 225 -2.54 25.24 -11.52
N ARG A 226 -2.75 24.63 -10.35
CA ARG A 226 -2.85 25.34 -9.06
C ARG A 226 -1.99 24.69 -7.99
N CYS A 227 -1.22 25.49 -7.27
CA CYS A 227 -0.30 25.01 -6.24
C CYS A 227 -1.06 24.27 -5.12
N PRO A 228 -0.66 23.06 -4.71
CA PRO A 228 -1.35 22.31 -3.65
C PRO A 228 -1.24 22.96 -2.26
N VAL A 229 -0.22 23.80 -2.04
CA VAL A 229 0.00 24.47 -0.76
C VAL A 229 -0.81 25.76 -0.66
N CYS A 230 -0.63 26.68 -1.62
CA CYS A 230 -1.19 28.03 -1.55
C CYS A 230 -2.35 28.29 -2.52
N ARG A 231 -2.66 27.33 -3.42
CA ARG A 231 -3.74 27.41 -4.43
C ARG A 231 -3.59 28.50 -5.48
N TRP A 232 -2.43 29.17 -5.55
CA TRP A 232 -2.06 30.10 -6.61
C TRP A 232 -1.96 29.36 -7.95
N GLU A 233 -2.37 30.02 -9.04
CA GLU A 233 -2.13 29.55 -10.40
C GLU A 233 -0.64 29.38 -10.67
N ILE A 234 -0.27 28.24 -11.24
CA ILE A 234 1.10 27.90 -11.58
C ILE A 234 1.29 28.30 -13.04
N GLU A 235 2.31 29.11 -13.30
CA GLU A 235 2.70 29.53 -14.65
C GLU A 235 3.83 28.66 -15.19
N GLU A 236 4.72 28.19 -14.32
CA GLU A 236 5.88 27.40 -14.69
C GLU A 236 6.28 26.39 -13.60
N VAL A 237 6.88 25.28 -14.02
CA VAL A 237 7.49 24.26 -13.16
C VAL A 237 9.00 24.29 -13.37
N ALA A 238 9.74 24.81 -12.38
CA ALA A 238 11.19 25.02 -12.46
C ALA A 238 11.93 24.12 -11.46
N PRO A 239 13.11 23.58 -11.78
CA PRO A 239 13.92 22.87 -10.79
C PRO A 239 14.42 23.82 -9.69
N THR A 240 14.61 23.32 -8.47
CA THR A 240 15.07 24.16 -7.33
C THR A 240 16.53 24.65 -7.46
N TRP A 241 17.28 24.16 -8.46
CA TRP A 241 18.62 24.64 -8.81
C TRP A 241 18.62 25.64 -9.95
N ASP A 242 17.45 26.07 -10.45
CA ASP A 242 17.38 27.10 -11.47
C ASP A 242 17.77 28.48 -10.88
N PRO A 243 18.80 29.15 -11.42
CA PRO A 243 19.25 30.45 -10.94
C PRO A 243 18.18 31.55 -11.02
N LEU A 244 17.05 31.32 -11.71
CA LEU A 244 15.91 32.23 -11.75
C LEU A 244 15.11 32.30 -10.44
N VAL A 245 15.21 31.31 -9.54
CA VAL A 245 14.49 31.31 -8.24
C VAL A 245 15.26 32.06 -7.13
N LEU A 246 16.55 32.34 -7.33
CA LEU A 246 17.35 33.17 -6.40
C LEU A 246 17.19 34.68 -6.63
N GLY A 247 16.28 35.09 -7.51
CA GLY A 247 16.06 36.49 -7.89
C GLY A 247 14.80 37.12 -7.29
N ALA A 248 14.63 37.12 -5.96
CA ALA A 248 13.73 38.07 -5.29
C ALA A 248 13.96 38.12 -3.77
N GLY A 249 14.80 39.07 -3.32
CA GLY A 249 14.96 39.39 -1.90
C GLY A 249 16.30 40.03 -1.57
N GLU A 250 16.56 41.22 -2.10
CA GLU A 250 17.73 42.06 -1.78
C GLU A 250 17.86 42.34 -0.28
N GLY A 251 19.12 42.43 0.16
CA GLY A 251 19.52 42.95 1.47
C GLY A 251 20.95 43.47 1.39
N LEU A 252 21.11 44.60 0.71
CA LEU A 252 22.32 45.40 0.57
C LEU A 252 22.96 45.70 1.95
N LEU A 253 24.23 45.32 2.13
CA LEU A 253 25.11 45.87 3.16
C LEU A 253 26.31 46.52 2.48
N VAL A 254 26.15 47.78 2.07
CA VAL A 254 27.08 48.90 2.31
C VAL A 254 26.29 50.20 2.26
#